data_AF-A0A2R6BVZ0-F1
#
_entry.id   AF-A0A2R6BVZ0-F1
#
_cell.length_a   1.000
_cell.length_b   1.000
_cell.length_c   1.000
_cell.angle_alpha   90.00
_cell.angle_beta   90.00
_cell.angle_gamma   90.00
#
_symmetry.space_group_name_H-M   'P 1'
#
loop_
_entity.id
_entity.type
_entity.pdbx_description
1 polymer ?
#
loop_
_entity_poly.entity_id
_entity_poly.type
_entity_poly.pdbx_seq_one_letter_code
_entity_poly.pdbx_strand_id
1 'polypeptide(L)'
;MAIRSTFLIGILIVISLLTLVSPIHAAQPQITLSTTKVTAGQAIVTVYGSGFAPNSNVTINLLINDTVISQPAWVVSTNPQGSFSASINIPSYLTAGQYTIRAVDTHGDTASATLSVSSSTLQPSYSLFYNVIYFLIFFALIFFQPQIQTMMYRSQVERAIRTLTLIEEDSRNTVRQAALQGGASQQSVDMAIQQALETFTIEPVDRDPNGVLGRLDHILNVRNIKSRGMAKKIAPNFNGAQLENFEVSLEAAWATHYLSKVIKHYYLTAKKTNNFYLYLQLSMVVPMVLEVARIYKRATKQFLMGVPVGDGIGPLVAVNLLKGAKMEEIEDETEYGEVQLEGRRILVVKAKGPGATVGKPGKAIAKLVEMNGGRVARIITVDAALKLEGEKTGTVAEGVGAAIGDPGPEKYAIEDVATRFRIPLDAVIVKQSEEEAITAMKKSIADSVPVVIESLTKIIQERTNLGDIVVVAGIGNTAGIP
;
A
#
# COMPACT_ATOMS: atom_id res chain seq x y z
N MET A 1 8.59 35.16 1.29
CA MET A 1 7.60 35.01 2.38
C MET A 1 8.23 34.08 3.43
N ALA A 2 8.98 34.51 4.45
CA ALA A 2 9.04 35.82 5.15
C ALA A 2 7.66 36.20 5.72
N ILE A 3 7.38 36.36 7.02
CA ILE A 3 8.09 36.95 8.19
C ILE A 3 7.51 36.30 9.48
N ARG A 4 8.12 36.12 10.67
CA ARG A 4 9.47 36.36 11.28
C ARG A 4 9.65 35.32 12.43
N SER A 5 10.83 34.71 12.63
CA SER A 5 11.87 35.04 13.64
C SER A 5 11.48 35.18 15.13
N THR A 6 12.17 34.39 15.95
CA THR A 6 12.53 34.56 17.38
C THR A 6 12.64 36.00 17.92
N PHE A 7 12.44 36.16 19.24
CA PHE A 7 13.35 36.94 20.09
C PHE A 7 13.33 36.48 21.57
N LEU A 8 14.37 36.84 22.33
CA LEU A 8 14.66 36.42 23.71
C LEU A 8 15.21 37.64 24.50
N ILE A 9 15.02 37.66 25.83
CA ILE A 9 15.58 38.64 26.80
C ILE A 9 14.98 40.06 26.74
N GLY A 10 14.74 40.65 27.92
CA GLY A 10 14.32 42.04 28.08
C GLY A 10 14.10 42.42 29.56
N ILE A 11 15.18 42.71 30.29
CA ILE A 11 15.09 43.26 31.65
C ILE A 11 14.61 44.71 31.56
N LEU A 12 13.66 45.11 32.42
CA LEU A 12 13.51 46.52 32.78
C LEU A 12 13.41 46.68 34.30
N ILE A 13 14.34 47.44 34.85
CA ILE A 13 14.33 47.89 36.25
C ILE A 13 13.53 49.19 36.32
N VAL A 14 12.62 49.33 37.28
CA VAL A 14 12.04 50.63 37.65
C VAL A 14 12.47 50.97 39.07
N ILE A 15 13.50 51.81 39.17
CA ILE A 15 13.84 52.50 40.41
C ILE A 15 12.88 53.70 40.54
N SER A 16 12.11 53.76 41.62
CA SER A 16 11.48 55.00 42.08
C SER A 16 12.18 55.43 43.37
N LEU A 17 13.15 56.34 43.24
CA LEU A 17 13.96 56.83 44.35
C LEU A 17 13.30 58.09 44.93
N LEU A 18 12.43 57.94 45.93
CA LEU A 18 11.88 59.10 46.65
C LEU A 18 12.84 59.52 47.77
N THR A 19 13.77 60.42 47.46
CA THR A 19 14.71 60.98 48.44
C THR A 19 14.01 61.96 49.38
N LEU A 20 13.62 61.50 50.58
CA LEU A 20 13.36 62.36 51.73
C LEU A 20 14.57 62.36 52.66
N VAL A 21 15.49 63.30 52.43
CA VAL A 21 16.56 63.60 53.38
C VAL A 21 15.94 64.41 54.52
N SER A 22 15.85 63.77 55.69
CA SER A 22 15.46 64.39 56.96
C SER A 22 16.48 63.99 58.05
N PRO A 23 16.68 64.84 59.07
CA PRO A 23 17.96 64.87 59.81
C PRO A 23 18.14 63.71 60.78
N ILE A 24 19.42 63.45 61.09
CA ILE A 24 19.90 62.48 62.08
C ILE A 24 19.23 62.73 63.43
N HIS A 25 18.22 61.91 63.70
CA HIS A 25 17.77 61.58 65.05
C HIS A 25 18.30 60.19 65.39
N ALA A 26 18.42 59.88 66.67
CA ALA A 26 18.63 58.50 67.11
C ALA A 26 17.38 57.69 66.76
N ALA A 27 17.37 57.07 65.57
CA ALA A 27 16.27 56.25 65.10
C ALA A 27 16.15 55.02 66.01
N GLN A 28 14.98 54.82 66.61
CA GLN A 28 14.70 53.59 67.33
C GLN A 28 14.83 52.39 66.38
N PRO A 29 15.37 51.25 66.83
CA PRO A 29 15.52 50.06 65.99
C PRO A 29 14.16 49.60 65.46
N GLN A 30 14.10 49.34 64.15
CA GLN A 30 12.90 48.83 63.47
C GLN A 30 13.25 47.73 62.46
N ILE A 31 12.31 46.81 62.24
CA ILE A 31 12.39 45.78 61.19
C ILE A 31 11.10 45.67 60.38
N THR A 32 11.25 45.34 59.09
CA THR A 32 10.17 45.08 58.14
C THR A 32 10.41 43.74 57.45
N LEU A 33 9.36 42.94 57.26
CA LEU A 33 9.41 41.65 56.57
C LEU A 33 8.98 41.79 55.10
N SER A 34 9.62 41.05 54.19
CA SER A 34 9.22 40.99 52.76
C SER A 34 7.80 40.45 52.53
N THR A 35 7.29 39.66 53.48
CA THR A 35 5.88 39.27 53.58
C THR A 35 5.53 39.04 55.05
N THR A 36 4.29 39.36 55.42
CA THR A 36 3.71 39.06 56.74
C THR A 36 2.87 37.79 56.75
N LYS A 37 2.75 37.07 55.61
CA LYS A 37 2.00 35.81 55.47
C LYS A 37 2.78 34.77 54.68
N VAL A 38 2.86 33.54 55.20
CA VAL A 38 3.62 32.42 54.60
C VAL A 38 2.96 31.06 54.87
N THR A 39 3.22 30.08 53.99
CA THR A 39 2.96 28.66 54.27
C THR A 39 4.19 28.01 54.89
N ALA A 40 4.00 27.23 55.96
CA ALA A 40 5.10 26.52 56.64
C ALA A 40 5.93 25.66 55.67
N GLY A 41 7.27 25.77 55.75
CA GLY A 41 8.20 24.95 54.97
C GLY A 41 8.32 25.28 53.46
N GLN A 42 7.59 26.27 52.94
CA GLN A 42 7.59 26.61 51.51
C GLN A 42 8.02 28.06 51.21
N ALA A 43 8.43 28.83 52.21
CA ALA A 43 8.74 30.25 52.06
C ALA A 43 10.10 30.64 52.67
N ILE A 44 10.77 31.57 51.97
CA ILE A 44 11.90 32.35 52.49
C ILE A 44 11.38 33.78 52.70
N VAL A 45 11.67 34.36 53.87
CA VAL A 45 11.29 35.74 54.22
C VAL A 45 12.56 36.57 54.36
N THR A 46 12.58 37.76 53.77
CA THR A 46 13.69 38.71 53.97
C THR A 46 13.31 39.71 55.06
N VAL A 47 14.16 39.82 56.07
CA VAL A 47 14.08 40.78 57.17
C VAL A 47 14.98 41.96 56.83
N TYR A 48 14.39 43.15 56.69
CA TYR A 48 15.11 44.41 56.54
C TYR A 48 15.10 45.13 57.89
N GLY A 49 16.22 45.70 58.30
CA GLY A 49 16.31 46.44 59.57
C GLY A 49 17.10 47.73 59.46
N SER A 50 16.77 48.70 60.32
CA SER A 50 17.42 50.00 60.45
C SER A 50 17.31 50.53 61.87
N GLY A 51 18.19 51.47 62.26
CA GLY A 51 18.19 52.04 63.62
C GLY A 51 18.87 51.18 64.68
N PHE A 52 19.69 50.21 64.29
CA PHE A 52 20.56 49.44 65.19
C PHE A 52 21.97 50.06 65.23
N ALA A 53 22.84 49.68 66.16
CA ALA A 53 24.19 50.23 66.20
C ALA A 53 25.00 49.97 64.90
N PRO A 54 25.80 50.93 64.40
CA PRO A 54 26.62 50.75 63.20
C PRO A 54 27.68 49.65 63.32
N ASN A 55 27.84 48.83 62.27
CA ASN A 55 28.81 47.72 62.21
C ASN A 55 28.67 46.68 63.35
N SER A 56 27.47 46.56 63.92
CA SER A 56 27.09 45.64 65.00
C SER A 56 26.57 44.31 64.45
N ASN A 57 26.70 43.23 65.22
CA ASN A 57 26.08 41.95 64.88
C ASN A 57 24.65 41.89 65.44
N VAL A 58 23.69 41.65 64.57
CA VAL A 58 22.27 41.49 64.89
C VAL A 58 21.89 40.01 64.84
N THR A 59 21.33 39.51 65.94
CA THR A 59 20.75 38.18 66.05
C THR A 59 19.25 38.25 65.80
N ILE A 60 18.80 37.58 64.75
CA ILE A 60 17.39 37.46 64.35
C ILE A 60 16.86 36.12 64.84
N ASN A 61 15.76 36.17 65.58
CA ASN A 61 15.09 35.01 66.16
C ASN A 61 13.64 34.91 65.68
N LEU A 62 13.14 33.69 65.54
CA LEU A 62 11.72 33.38 65.45
C LEU A 62 11.21 33.02 66.86
N LEU A 63 10.09 33.59 67.26
CA LEU A 63 9.48 33.40 68.59
C LEU A 63 7.99 33.06 68.49
N ILE A 64 7.52 32.33 69.50
CA ILE A 64 6.11 32.15 69.83
C ILE A 64 5.94 32.43 71.34
N ASN A 65 4.99 33.28 71.72
CA ASN A 65 4.74 33.71 73.10
C ASN A 65 6.06 34.10 73.84
N ASP A 66 6.83 34.99 73.21
CA ASP A 66 8.17 35.47 73.62
C ASP A 66 9.27 34.41 73.87
N THR A 67 8.98 33.15 73.58
CA THR A 67 9.94 32.03 73.62
C THR A 67 10.61 31.85 72.25
N VAL A 68 11.94 31.83 72.20
CA VAL A 68 12.71 31.62 70.96
C VAL A 68 12.60 30.15 70.52
N ILE A 69 12.23 29.95 69.25
CA ILE A 69 12.09 28.63 68.62
C ILE A 69 12.99 28.42 67.39
N SER A 70 13.68 29.47 66.91
CA SER A 70 14.74 29.33 65.89
C SER A 70 16.02 28.76 66.50
N GLN A 71 16.47 27.61 66.01
CA GLN A 71 17.78 27.04 66.32
C GLN A 71 18.47 26.51 65.05
N PRO A 72 19.73 26.93 64.75
CA PRO A 72 20.42 28.09 65.34
C PRO A 72 19.66 29.41 65.04
N ALA A 73 19.99 30.48 65.76
CA ALA A 73 19.52 31.81 65.41
C ALA A 73 20.22 32.31 64.12
N TRP A 74 19.56 33.17 63.36
CA TRP A 74 20.17 33.80 62.18
C TRP A 74 20.96 35.04 62.63
N VAL A 75 22.15 35.28 62.07
CA VAL A 75 23.02 36.40 62.44
C VAL A 75 23.43 37.18 61.19
N VAL A 76 23.39 38.51 61.27
CA VAL A 76 23.77 39.44 60.20
C VAL A 76 24.43 40.68 60.79
N SER A 77 25.43 41.26 60.12
CA SER A 77 26.06 42.51 60.55
C SER A 77 25.37 43.73 59.92
N THR A 78 25.24 44.83 60.67
CA THR A 78 24.78 46.12 60.13
C THR A 78 25.87 46.81 59.32
N ASN A 79 25.45 47.69 58.42
CA ASN A 79 26.34 48.64 57.74
C ASN A 79 26.73 49.83 58.65
N PRO A 80 27.61 50.75 58.20
CA PRO A 80 27.96 51.97 58.95
C PRO A 80 26.80 52.94 59.22
N GLN A 81 25.59 52.66 58.71
CA GLN A 81 24.36 53.42 58.92
C GLN A 81 23.33 52.64 59.77
N GLY A 82 23.75 51.59 60.48
CA GLY A 82 22.89 50.86 61.42
C GLY A 82 21.78 50.02 60.78
N SER A 83 21.96 49.62 59.52
CA SER A 83 20.94 48.93 58.72
C SER A 83 21.44 47.60 58.16
N PHE A 84 20.53 46.63 57.99
CA PHE A 84 20.82 45.27 57.50
C PHE A 84 19.72 44.70 56.59
N SER A 85 20.03 43.60 55.90
CA SER A 85 19.06 42.74 55.22
C SER A 85 19.48 41.27 55.35
N ALA A 86 18.57 40.38 55.72
CA ALA A 86 18.85 38.95 55.91
C ALA A 86 17.67 38.07 55.49
N SER A 87 17.93 36.96 54.80
CA SER A 87 16.90 35.99 54.39
C SER A 87 16.83 34.81 55.37
N ILE A 88 15.64 34.51 55.86
CA ILE A 88 15.36 33.44 56.82
C ILE A 88 14.41 32.40 56.20
N ASN A 89 14.67 31.11 56.44
CA ASN A 89 13.84 30.01 55.95
C ASN A 89 12.79 29.65 57.02
N ILE A 90 11.51 29.61 56.65
CA ILE A 90 10.42 29.33 57.58
C ILE A 90 10.27 27.82 57.78
N PRO A 91 10.46 27.26 59.00
CA PRO A 91 10.46 25.81 59.20
C PRO A 91 9.14 25.14 58.82
N SER A 92 9.23 23.88 58.35
CA SER A 92 8.09 23.06 57.93
C SER A 92 7.25 22.52 59.10
N TYR A 93 7.80 22.48 60.31
CA TYR A 93 7.11 22.01 61.52
C TYR A 93 6.21 23.06 62.18
N LEU A 94 6.19 24.31 61.69
CA LEU A 94 5.34 25.35 62.28
C LEU A 94 3.86 25.04 62.05
N THR A 95 3.08 25.06 63.12
CA THR A 95 1.61 25.03 63.06
C THR A 95 1.07 26.37 62.59
N ALA A 96 -0.18 26.38 62.12
CA ALA A 96 -0.84 27.63 61.73
C ALA A 96 -1.03 28.56 62.94
N GLY A 97 -0.58 29.81 62.83
CA GLY A 97 -0.56 30.74 63.97
C GLY A 97 0.15 32.06 63.67
N GLN A 98 0.21 32.93 64.69
CA GLN A 98 1.02 34.15 64.66
C GLN A 98 2.35 33.88 65.37
N TYR A 99 3.44 34.33 64.76
CA TYR A 99 4.79 34.26 65.29
C TYR A 99 5.44 35.65 65.25
N THR A 100 6.46 35.86 66.07
CA THR A 100 7.22 37.12 66.08
C THR A 100 8.63 36.87 65.56
N ILE A 101 9.06 37.65 64.58
CA ILE A 101 10.49 37.81 64.26
C ILE A 101 11.02 38.92 65.17
N ARG A 102 12.11 38.68 65.92
CA ARG A 102 12.80 39.71 66.71
C ARG A 102 14.28 39.79 66.33
N ALA A 103 14.73 40.99 65.99
CA ALA A 103 16.13 41.35 65.83
C ALA A 103 16.66 41.98 67.13
N VAL A 104 17.86 41.60 67.55
CA VAL A 104 18.58 42.13 68.74
C VAL A 104 20.05 42.30 68.39
N ASP A 105 20.65 43.46 68.65
CA ASP A 105 22.08 43.71 68.39
C ASP A 105 22.99 43.52 69.63
N THR A 106 24.30 43.70 69.48
CA THR A 106 25.26 43.55 70.60
C THR A 106 25.19 44.64 71.67
N HIS A 107 24.49 45.75 71.44
CA HIS A 107 24.30 46.84 72.41
C HIS A 107 22.97 46.74 73.16
N GLY A 108 22.07 45.86 72.68
CA GLY A 108 20.75 45.62 73.27
C GLY A 108 19.61 46.31 72.53
N ASP A 109 19.86 46.92 71.36
CA ASP A 109 18.81 47.50 70.53
C ASP A 109 17.94 46.37 69.94
N THR A 110 16.62 46.46 70.14
CA THR A 110 15.67 45.40 69.73
C THR A 110 14.51 45.90 68.88
N ALA A 111 14.14 45.15 67.84
CA ALA A 111 12.91 45.37 67.09
C ALA A 111 12.17 44.06 66.76
N SER A 112 10.85 44.13 66.64
CA SER A 112 9.98 42.97 66.42
C SER A 112 8.99 43.20 65.28
N ALA A 113 8.66 42.15 64.51
CA ALA A 113 7.62 42.16 63.48
C ALA A 113 6.84 40.83 63.45
N THR A 114 5.53 40.90 63.23
CA THR A 114 4.63 39.73 63.27
C THR A 114 4.55 39.02 61.92
N LEU A 115 4.57 37.68 61.96
CA LEU A 115 4.48 36.78 60.80
C LEU A 115 3.35 35.77 61.01
N SER A 116 2.35 35.78 60.12
CA SER A 116 1.28 34.79 60.10
C SER A 116 1.69 33.57 59.28
N VAL A 117 1.65 32.39 59.88
CA VAL A 117 1.93 31.12 59.21
C VAL A 117 0.63 30.35 58.98
N SER A 118 0.43 29.83 57.77
CA SER A 118 -0.62 28.86 57.44
C SER A 118 -0.04 27.45 57.26
N SER A 119 -0.81 26.44 57.68
CA SER A 119 -0.45 25.03 57.50
C SER A 119 -0.61 24.58 56.05
N SER A 120 0.25 23.65 55.62
CA SER A 120 0.09 22.97 54.34
C SER A 120 -1.02 21.93 54.43
N THR A 121 -2.06 22.03 53.60
CA THR A 121 -3.14 21.06 53.51
C THR A 121 -2.97 20.16 52.28
N LEU A 122 -2.59 18.90 52.52
CA LEU A 122 -2.58 17.86 51.48
C LEU A 122 -4.02 17.54 51.04
N GLN A 123 -4.42 18.11 49.91
CA GLN A 123 -5.70 17.77 49.24
C GLN A 123 -5.65 16.32 48.72
N PRO A 124 -6.67 15.48 48.99
CA PRO A 124 -6.74 14.13 48.43
C PRO A 124 -6.98 14.19 46.91
N SER A 125 -6.17 13.48 46.13
CA SER A 125 -6.25 13.53 44.67
C SER A 125 -7.39 12.69 44.10
N TYR A 126 -8.33 13.32 43.39
CA TYR A 126 -9.44 12.66 42.69
C TYR A 126 -9.02 11.69 41.56
N SER A 127 -7.72 11.50 41.32
CA SER A 127 -7.15 10.74 40.19
C SER A 127 -7.64 9.30 40.11
N LEU A 128 -7.79 8.61 41.25
CA LEU A 128 -8.24 7.22 41.28
C LEU A 128 -9.66 7.03 40.71
N PHE A 129 -10.58 7.97 40.98
CA PHE A 129 -11.95 7.90 40.47
C PHE A 129 -12.00 8.07 38.95
N TYR A 130 -11.28 9.05 38.41
CA TYR A 130 -11.15 9.23 36.96
C TYR A 130 -10.47 8.02 36.29
N ASN A 131 -9.42 7.47 36.89
CA ASN A 131 -8.75 6.27 36.37
C ASN A 131 -9.69 5.06 36.30
N VAL A 132 -10.54 4.82 37.30
CA VAL A 132 -11.56 3.75 37.27
C VAL A 132 -12.59 4.00 36.17
N ILE A 133 -13.06 5.24 35.98
CA ILE A 133 -13.99 5.58 34.88
C ILE A 133 -13.34 5.35 33.52
N TYR A 134 -12.11 5.82 33.29
CA TYR A 134 -11.39 5.58 32.05
C TYR A 134 -11.12 4.09 31.80
N PHE A 135 -10.83 3.31 32.84
CA PHE A 135 -10.66 1.85 32.75
C PHE A 135 -11.96 1.16 32.33
N LEU A 136 -13.11 1.51 32.93
CA LEU A 136 -14.42 0.97 32.55
C LEU A 136 -14.80 1.33 31.10
N ILE A 137 -14.54 2.59 30.67
CA ILE A 137 -14.76 3.03 29.29
C ILE A 137 -13.85 2.27 28.31
N PHE A 138 -12.56 2.09 28.65
CA PHE A 138 -11.60 1.36 27.84
C PHE A 138 -11.98 -0.11 27.66
N PHE A 139 -12.41 -0.79 28.72
CA PHE A 139 -12.91 -2.16 28.64
C PHE A 139 -14.21 -2.26 27.82
N ALA A 140 -15.15 -1.32 27.99
CA ALA A 140 -16.34 -1.25 27.14
C ALA A 140 -15.97 -1.08 25.66
N LEU A 141 -15.03 -0.19 25.33
CA LEU A 141 -14.53 0.00 23.96
C LEU A 141 -13.90 -1.29 23.41
N ILE A 142 -13.13 -2.05 24.18
CA ILE A 142 -12.56 -3.34 23.75
C ILE A 142 -13.65 -4.35 23.37
N PHE A 143 -14.79 -4.40 24.07
CA PHE A 143 -15.88 -5.32 23.73
C PHE A 143 -16.78 -4.84 22.60
N PHE A 144 -17.03 -3.53 22.48
CA PHE A 144 -17.90 -2.96 21.44
C PHE A 144 -17.18 -2.69 20.11
N GLN A 145 -15.89 -2.34 20.11
CA GLN A 145 -15.14 -2.03 18.89
C GLN A 145 -15.12 -3.20 17.88
N PRO A 146 -14.94 -4.48 18.26
CA PRO A 146 -15.00 -5.60 17.31
C PRO A 146 -16.38 -5.77 16.68
N GLN A 147 -17.45 -5.47 17.41
CA GLN A 147 -18.83 -5.54 16.91
C GLN A 147 -19.06 -4.44 15.85
N ILE A 148 -18.61 -3.21 16.13
CA ILE A 148 -18.69 -2.06 15.21
C ILE A 148 -17.87 -2.35 13.94
N GLN A 149 -16.62 -2.82 14.08
CA GLN A 149 -15.80 -3.21 12.93
C GLN A 149 -16.43 -4.37 12.14
N THR A 150 -16.98 -5.40 12.79
CA THR A 150 -17.72 -6.48 12.11
C THR A 150 -18.85 -5.92 11.26
N MET A 151 -19.63 -4.97 11.78
CA MET A 151 -20.72 -4.32 11.05
C MET A 151 -20.21 -3.49 9.86
N MET A 152 -19.09 -2.77 10.01
CA MET A 152 -18.46 -2.00 8.94
C MET A 152 -17.94 -2.90 7.81
N TYR A 153 -17.10 -3.89 8.13
CA TYR A 153 -16.54 -4.83 7.15
C TYR A 153 -17.64 -5.64 6.46
N ARG A 154 -18.66 -6.07 7.21
CA ARG A 154 -19.85 -6.72 6.65
C ARG A 154 -20.57 -5.80 5.66
N SER A 155 -20.80 -4.52 5.98
CA SER A 155 -21.46 -3.57 5.07
C SER A 155 -20.64 -3.33 3.80
N GLN A 156 -19.31 -3.24 3.92
CA GLN A 156 -18.40 -3.11 2.78
C GLN A 156 -18.47 -4.33 1.85
N VAL A 157 -18.39 -5.55 2.39
CA VAL A 157 -18.48 -6.80 1.63
C VAL A 157 -19.89 -6.98 1.02
N GLU A 158 -20.95 -6.64 1.75
CA GLU A 158 -22.33 -6.67 1.22
C GLU A 158 -22.53 -5.71 0.03
N ARG A 159 -21.94 -4.50 0.06
CA ARG A 159 -21.97 -3.56 -1.07
C ARG A 159 -21.24 -4.14 -2.28
N ALA A 160 -20.04 -4.65 -2.05
CA ALA A 160 -19.19 -5.19 -3.10
C ALA A 160 -19.78 -6.45 -3.77
N ILE A 161 -20.45 -7.33 -3.00
CA ILE A 161 -21.15 -8.49 -3.57
C ILE A 161 -22.30 -8.05 -4.50
N ARG A 162 -23.05 -6.99 -4.16
CA ARG A 162 -24.04 -6.43 -5.07
C ARG A 162 -23.40 -5.94 -6.38
N THR A 163 -22.23 -5.29 -6.30
CA THR A 163 -21.46 -4.88 -7.49
C THR A 163 -20.93 -6.08 -8.28
N LEU A 164 -20.45 -7.15 -7.64
CA LEU A 164 -20.03 -8.39 -8.33
C LEU A 164 -21.20 -9.06 -9.06
N THR A 165 -22.38 -9.16 -8.44
CA THR A 165 -23.57 -9.73 -9.09
C THR A 165 -24.01 -8.88 -10.29
N LEU A 166 -23.96 -7.55 -10.21
CA LEU A 166 -24.24 -6.66 -11.36
C LEU A 166 -23.18 -6.77 -12.48
N ILE A 167 -21.93 -7.10 -12.14
CA ILE A 167 -20.86 -7.36 -13.11
C ILE A 167 -21.05 -8.71 -13.81
N GLU A 168 -21.40 -9.76 -13.05
CA GLU A 168 -21.77 -11.08 -13.58
C GLU A 168 -22.99 -10.99 -14.51
N GLU A 169 -24.05 -10.32 -14.07
CA GLU A 169 -25.30 -10.18 -14.81
C GLU A 169 -25.11 -9.44 -16.14
N ASP A 170 -24.34 -8.35 -16.16
CA ASP A 170 -24.05 -7.60 -17.38
C ASP A 170 -23.14 -8.38 -18.36
N SER A 171 -22.17 -9.13 -17.84
CA SER A 171 -21.30 -9.99 -18.65
C SER A 171 -22.08 -11.16 -19.28
N ARG A 172 -22.93 -11.81 -18.47
CA ARG A 172 -23.89 -12.85 -18.90
C ARG A 172 -24.85 -12.32 -19.96
N ASN A 173 -25.43 -11.13 -19.75
CA ASN A 173 -26.32 -10.48 -20.72
C ASN A 173 -25.61 -10.07 -22.01
N THR A 174 -24.35 -9.67 -21.94
CA THR A 174 -23.52 -9.36 -23.12
C THR A 174 -23.30 -10.60 -23.98
N VAL A 175 -22.87 -11.72 -23.38
CA VAL A 175 -22.70 -13.00 -24.09
C VAL A 175 -24.04 -13.53 -24.62
N ARG A 176 -25.13 -13.38 -23.87
CA ARG A 176 -26.50 -13.74 -24.29
C ARG A 176 -26.95 -12.98 -25.54
N GLN A 177 -26.70 -11.67 -25.60
CA GLN A 177 -27.03 -10.86 -26.78
C GLN A 177 -26.21 -11.29 -28.01
N ALA A 178 -24.91 -11.58 -27.85
CA ALA A 178 -24.07 -12.11 -28.92
C ALA A 178 -24.50 -13.51 -29.37
N ALA A 179 -24.87 -14.40 -28.46
CA ALA A 179 -25.39 -15.73 -28.78
C ALA A 179 -26.69 -15.67 -29.61
N LEU A 180 -27.61 -14.77 -29.27
CA LEU A 180 -28.84 -14.54 -30.04
C LEU A 180 -28.53 -14.04 -31.46
N GLN A 181 -27.55 -13.13 -31.64
CA GLN A 181 -27.04 -12.73 -32.96
C GLN A 181 -26.38 -13.91 -33.71
N GLY A 182 -25.69 -14.78 -32.96
CA GLY A 182 -25.13 -16.05 -33.42
C GLY A 182 -26.15 -17.16 -33.68
N GLY A 183 -27.46 -16.89 -33.66
CA GLY A 183 -28.52 -17.85 -34.01
C GLY A 183 -29.05 -18.70 -32.86
N ALA A 184 -28.77 -18.37 -31.60
CA ALA A 184 -29.35 -19.06 -30.46
C ALA A 184 -30.87 -18.91 -30.36
N SER A 185 -31.58 -19.94 -29.90
CA SER A 185 -32.98 -19.80 -29.49
C SER A 185 -33.08 -19.12 -28.12
N GLN A 186 -33.93 -18.11 -28.01
CA GLN A 186 -34.17 -17.36 -26.77
C GLN A 186 -34.70 -18.23 -25.61
N GLN A 187 -35.22 -19.43 -25.89
CA GLN A 187 -35.66 -20.37 -24.85
C GLN A 187 -34.54 -21.30 -24.33
N SER A 188 -33.47 -21.54 -25.10
CA SER A 188 -32.37 -22.44 -24.72
C SER A 188 -31.08 -21.72 -24.34
N VAL A 189 -30.86 -20.50 -24.84
CA VAL A 189 -29.62 -19.73 -24.65
C VAL A 189 -29.24 -19.55 -23.18
N ASP A 190 -30.23 -19.29 -22.31
CA ASP A 190 -29.99 -19.02 -20.88
C ASP A 190 -29.53 -20.26 -20.11
N MET A 191 -30.07 -21.44 -20.45
CA MET A 191 -29.62 -22.72 -19.88
C MET A 191 -28.24 -23.09 -20.40
N ALA A 192 -27.98 -22.91 -21.70
CA ALA A 192 -26.71 -23.25 -22.31
C ALA A 192 -25.57 -22.35 -21.79
N ILE A 193 -25.81 -21.05 -21.61
CA ILE A 193 -24.86 -20.13 -20.97
C ILE A 193 -24.66 -20.51 -19.49
N GLN A 194 -25.71 -20.77 -18.72
CA GLN A 194 -25.54 -21.20 -17.31
C GLN A 194 -24.71 -22.49 -17.21
N GLN A 195 -24.88 -23.46 -18.11
CA GLN A 195 -24.07 -24.68 -18.14
C GLN A 195 -22.59 -24.42 -18.50
N ALA A 196 -22.31 -23.41 -19.33
CA ALA A 196 -20.94 -22.99 -19.63
C ALA A 196 -20.29 -22.29 -18.41
N LEU A 197 -21.01 -21.35 -17.78
CA LEU A 197 -20.55 -20.64 -16.57
C LEU A 197 -20.27 -21.59 -15.38
N GLU A 198 -20.99 -22.73 -15.30
CA GLU A 198 -20.78 -23.76 -14.28
C GLU A 198 -19.71 -24.82 -14.65
N THR A 199 -19.06 -24.71 -15.81
CA THR A 199 -17.98 -25.62 -16.19
C THR A 199 -16.72 -25.37 -15.34
N PHE A 200 -15.97 -26.42 -15.06
CA PHE A 200 -14.68 -26.38 -14.36
C PHE A 200 -13.69 -27.35 -15.01
N THR A 201 -12.41 -27.16 -14.70
CA THR A 201 -11.29 -28.05 -15.04
C THR A 201 -10.66 -28.55 -13.73
N ILE A 202 -10.12 -29.77 -13.71
CA ILE A 202 -9.34 -30.31 -12.60
C ILE A 202 -7.89 -30.44 -13.08
N GLU A 203 -6.95 -29.97 -12.26
CA GLU A 203 -5.51 -30.06 -12.54
C GLU A 203 -4.98 -31.50 -12.44
N PRO A 204 -3.93 -31.86 -13.19
CA PRO A 204 -3.32 -33.19 -13.08
C PRO A 204 -2.64 -33.41 -11.72
N VAL A 205 -2.43 -34.67 -11.36
CA VAL A 205 -1.61 -35.01 -10.18
C VAL A 205 -0.18 -34.53 -10.40
N ASP A 206 0.29 -33.71 -9.48
CA ASP A 206 1.60 -33.06 -9.37
C ASP A 206 2.66 -33.94 -8.69
N ARG A 207 2.23 -34.76 -7.71
CA ARG A 207 3.08 -35.58 -6.82
C ARG A 207 4.01 -36.58 -7.52
N ASP A 208 3.68 -36.97 -8.75
CA ASP A 208 4.62 -37.64 -9.64
C ASP A 208 5.14 -36.60 -10.65
N PRO A 209 6.34 -36.01 -10.46
CA PRO A 209 6.82 -34.95 -11.33
C PRO A 209 7.09 -35.41 -12.76
N ASN A 210 7.21 -36.72 -13.01
CA ASN A 210 7.44 -37.23 -14.36
C ASN A 210 6.15 -37.12 -15.19
N GLY A 211 6.22 -36.35 -16.28
CA GLY A 211 5.10 -36.22 -17.22
C GLY A 211 3.91 -35.38 -16.73
N VAL A 212 4.01 -34.62 -15.62
CA VAL A 212 2.96 -33.67 -15.19
C VAL A 212 2.56 -32.76 -16.35
N LEU A 213 3.54 -32.21 -17.06
CA LEU A 213 3.34 -31.29 -18.19
C LEU A 213 2.62 -31.96 -19.37
N GLY A 214 2.88 -33.24 -19.65
CA GLY A 214 2.15 -34.00 -20.68
C GLY A 214 0.71 -34.31 -20.26
N ARG A 215 0.47 -34.56 -18.97
CA ARG A 215 -0.90 -34.69 -18.42
C ARG A 215 -1.64 -33.34 -18.46
N LEU A 216 -0.95 -32.24 -18.16
CA LEU A 216 -1.47 -30.87 -18.22
C LEU A 216 -1.83 -30.46 -19.66
N ASP A 217 -0.93 -30.68 -20.62
CA ASP A 217 -1.18 -30.48 -22.05
C ASP A 217 -2.44 -31.22 -22.50
N HIS A 218 -2.55 -32.51 -22.18
CA HIS A 218 -3.75 -33.29 -22.53
C HIS A 218 -5.04 -32.69 -21.93
N ILE A 219 -5.02 -32.28 -20.66
CA ILE A 219 -6.18 -31.66 -19.99
C ILE A 219 -6.53 -30.31 -20.63
N LEU A 220 -5.55 -29.47 -20.98
CA LEU A 220 -5.75 -28.18 -21.64
C LEU A 220 -6.31 -28.35 -23.06
N ASN A 221 -5.79 -29.31 -23.85
CA ASN A 221 -6.35 -29.63 -25.16
C ASN A 221 -7.82 -30.09 -25.06
N VAL A 222 -8.14 -30.98 -24.11
CA VAL A 222 -9.52 -31.44 -23.87
C VAL A 222 -10.42 -30.29 -23.37
N ARG A 223 -9.90 -29.37 -22.55
CA ARG A 223 -10.61 -28.14 -22.16
C ARG A 223 -10.94 -27.29 -23.38
N ASN A 224 -9.96 -26.98 -24.24
CA ASN A 224 -10.16 -26.09 -25.38
C ASN A 224 -11.18 -26.68 -26.38
N ILE A 225 -11.04 -27.98 -26.72
CA ILE A 225 -12.02 -28.69 -27.56
C ILE A 225 -13.43 -28.62 -26.96
N LYS A 226 -13.56 -28.74 -25.63
CA LYS A 226 -14.84 -28.62 -24.92
C LYS A 226 -15.38 -27.17 -24.92
N SER A 227 -14.52 -26.17 -24.71
CA SER A 227 -14.88 -24.74 -24.66
C SER A 227 -15.42 -24.30 -26.02
N ARG A 228 -14.66 -24.53 -27.09
CA ARG A 228 -15.06 -24.32 -28.50
C ARG A 228 -16.31 -25.08 -28.90
N GLY A 229 -16.38 -26.36 -28.53
CA GLY A 229 -17.54 -27.22 -28.76
C GLY A 229 -18.79 -26.76 -28.00
N MET A 230 -18.65 -25.94 -26.97
CA MET A 230 -19.75 -25.31 -26.24
C MET A 230 -20.10 -23.94 -26.82
N ALA A 231 -19.11 -23.10 -27.13
CA ALA A 231 -19.26 -21.85 -27.85
C ALA A 231 -20.05 -22.04 -29.16
N LYS A 232 -19.69 -23.06 -29.96
CA LYS A 232 -20.37 -23.39 -31.23
C LYS A 232 -21.79 -23.94 -31.06
N LYS A 233 -22.12 -24.54 -29.91
CA LYS A 233 -23.50 -24.95 -29.57
C LYS A 233 -24.37 -23.78 -29.11
N ILE A 234 -23.76 -22.77 -28.48
CA ILE A 234 -24.43 -21.56 -28.01
C ILE A 234 -24.63 -20.58 -29.18
N ALA A 235 -23.65 -20.40 -30.05
CA ALA A 235 -23.68 -19.49 -31.20
C ALA A 235 -23.43 -20.25 -32.53
N PRO A 236 -24.42 -21.03 -33.04
CA PRO A 236 -24.23 -21.91 -34.20
C PRO A 236 -23.81 -21.19 -35.49
N ASN A 237 -24.18 -19.93 -35.69
CA ASN A 237 -23.88 -19.18 -36.91
C ASN A 237 -22.47 -18.56 -36.94
N PHE A 238 -21.76 -18.45 -35.81
CA PHE A 238 -20.42 -17.87 -35.77
C PHE A 238 -19.36 -18.86 -36.26
N ASN A 239 -18.41 -18.39 -37.06
CA ASN A 239 -17.33 -19.18 -37.66
C ASN A 239 -16.01 -18.38 -37.68
N GLY A 240 -14.87 -19.09 -37.64
CA GLY A 240 -13.55 -18.47 -37.59
C GLY A 240 -13.44 -17.45 -36.45
N ALA A 241 -12.83 -16.30 -36.74
CA ALA A 241 -12.64 -15.20 -35.78
C ALA A 241 -13.90 -14.80 -34.99
N GLN A 242 -15.12 -14.91 -35.55
CA GLN A 242 -16.35 -14.64 -34.78
C GLN A 242 -16.62 -15.69 -33.69
N LEU A 243 -16.27 -16.94 -33.94
CA LEU A 243 -16.41 -18.04 -32.98
C LEU A 243 -15.31 -17.98 -31.92
N GLU A 244 -14.06 -17.75 -32.33
CA GLU A 244 -12.91 -17.59 -31.42
C GLU A 244 -13.13 -16.40 -30.47
N ASN A 245 -13.55 -15.25 -30.99
CA ASN A 245 -13.90 -14.06 -30.20
C ASN A 245 -15.08 -14.31 -29.23
N PHE A 246 -16.05 -15.14 -29.62
CA PHE A 246 -17.18 -15.51 -28.77
C PHE A 246 -16.79 -16.53 -27.69
N GLU A 247 -15.88 -17.47 -28.00
CA GLU A 247 -15.30 -18.42 -27.06
C GLU A 247 -14.57 -17.69 -25.92
N VAL A 248 -13.65 -16.77 -26.24
CA VAL A 248 -12.92 -15.99 -25.21
C VAL A 248 -13.85 -15.02 -24.46
N SER A 249 -14.88 -14.46 -25.12
CA SER A 249 -15.92 -13.67 -24.43
C SER A 249 -16.72 -14.50 -23.42
N LEU A 250 -17.03 -15.75 -23.75
CA LEU A 250 -17.70 -16.70 -22.86
C LEU A 250 -16.80 -17.08 -21.67
N GLU A 251 -15.49 -17.25 -21.89
CA GLU A 251 -14.52 -17.48 -20.79
C GLU A 251 -14.35 -16.25 -19.88
N ALA A 252 -14.36 -15.03 -20.43
CA ALA A 252 -14.36 -13.80 -19.63
C ALA A 252 -15.64 -13.66 -18.79
N ALA A 253 -16.81 -14.03 -19.34
CA ALA A 253 -18.06 -14.09 -18.56
C ALA A 253 -18.00 -15.18 -17.46
N TRP A 254 -17.43 -16.36 -17.77
CA TRP A 254 -17.17 -17.43 -16.78
C TRP A 254 -16.32 -16.92 -15.62
N ALA A 255 -15.27 -16.14 -15.88
CA ALA A 255 -14.44 -15.56 -14.83
C ALA A 255 -15.24 -14.62 -13.90
N THR A 256 -16.11 -13.76 -14.45
CA THR A 256 -16.99 -12.91 -13.60
C THR A 256 -17.96 -13.71 -12.74
N HIS A 257 -18.53 -14.80 -13.28
CA HIS A 257 -19.39 -15.72 -12.53
C HIS A 257 -18.62 -16.44 -11.43
N TYR A 258 -17.42 -16.97 -11.72
CA TYR A 258 -16.57 -17.65 -10.75
C TYR A 258 -16.21 -16.73 -9.56
N LEU A 259 -15.77 -15.49 -9.83
CA LEU A 259 -15.44 -14.51 -8.79
C LEU A 259 -16.66 -14.14 -7.93
N SER A 260 -17.82 -13.91 -8.56
CA SER A 260 -19.11 -13.68 -7.88
C SER A 260 -19.48 -14.85 -6.96
N LYS A 261 -19.42 -16.08 -7.47
CA LYS A 261 -19.74 -17.34 -6.79
C LYS A 261 -18.82 -17.59 -5.58
N VAL A 262 -17.51 -17.43 -5.73
CA VAL A 262 -16.52 -17.68 -4.67
C VAL A 262 -16.63 -16.66 -3.53
N ILE A 263 -16.70 -15.36 -3.84
CA ILE A 263 -16.85 -14.32 -2.80
C ILE A 263 -18.19 -14.46 -2.06
N LYS A 264 -19.28 -14.78 -2.79
CA LYS A 264 -20.59 -15.03 -2.21
C LYS A 264 -20.59 -16.25 -1.28
N HIS A 265 -19.87 -17.33 -1.62
CA HIS A 265 -19.70 -18.48 -0.73
C HIS A 265 -19.03 -18.08 0.60
N TYR A 266 -17.84 -17.45 0.55
CA TYR A 266 -17.11 -17.09 1.77
C TYR A 266 -17.87 -16.07 2.63
N TYR A 267 -18.58 -15.11 2.03
CA TYR A 267 -19.44 -14.18 2.77
C TYR A 267 -20.63 -14.87 3.45
N LEU A 268 -21.26 -15.85 2.79
CA LEU A 268 -22.34 -16.64 3.42
C LEU A 268 -21.81 -17.48 4.58
N THR A 269 -20.60 -18.04 4.46
CA THR A 269 -19.90 -18.71 5.57
C THR A 269 -19.63 -17.75 6.72
N ALA A 270 -19.05 -16.57 6.45
CA ALA A 270 -18.81 -15.52 7.45
C ALA A 270 -20.10 -15.09 8.18
N LYS A 271 -21.21 -14.95 7.43
CA LYS A 271 -22.54 -14.61 7.96
C LYS A 271 -23.14 -15.73 8.80
N LYS A 272 -22.99 -17.00 8.40
CA LYS A 272 -23.48 -18.17 9.13
C LYS A 272 -22.71 -18.40 10.44
N THR A 273 -21.40 -18.12 10.47
CA THR A 273 -20.55 -18.29 11.65
C THR A 273 -20.41 -17.02 12.50
N ASN A 274 -20.95 -15.89 12.04
CA ASN A 274 -20.73 -14.56 12.62
C ASN A 274 -19.23 -14.24 12.88
N ASN A 275 -18.35 -14.67 11.97
CA ASN A 275 -16.91 -14.66 12.20
C ASN A 275 -16.26 -13.34 11.73
N PHE A 276 -15.82 -12.53 12.68
CA PHE A 276 -15.10 -11.28 12.46
C PHE A 276 -13.90 -11.41 11.51
N TYR A 277 -13.07 -12.43 11.67
CA TYR A 277 -11.85 -12.59 10.89
C TYR A 277 -12.14 -12.90 9.41
N LEU A 278 -13.21 -13.65 9.11
CA LEU A 278 -13.66 -13.86 7.74
C LEU A 278 -14.18 -12.56 7.11
N TYR A 279 -14.89 -11.72 7.88
CA TYR A 279 -15.29 -10.39 7.40
C TYR A 279 -14.10 -9.46 7.16
N LEU A 280 -13.09 -9.48 8.03
CA LEU A 280 -11.84 -8.74 7.88
C LEU A 280 -11.10 -9.15 6.60
N GLN A 281 -10.83 -10.45 6.43
CA GLN A 281 -10.18 -11.01 5.24
C GLN A 281 -10.92 -10.66 3.94
N LEU A 282 -12.26 -10.81 3.93
CA LEU A 282 -13.06 -10.43 2.77
C LEU A 282 -13.01 -8.92 2.50
N SER A 283 -13.03 -8.06 3.53
CA SER A 283 -12.93 -6.61 3.34
C SER A 283 -11.61 -6.16 2.71
N MET A 284 -10.54 -6.94 2.90
CA MET A 284 -9.21 -6.71 2.30
C MET A 284 -9.10 -7.22 0.87
N VAL A 285 -9.62 -8.42 0.58
CA VAL A 285 -9.46 -9.08 -0.74
C VAL A 285 -10.47 -8.59 -1.78
N VAL A 286 -11.71 -8.30 -1.35
CA VAL A 286 -12.82 -7.99 -2.26
C VAL A 286 -12.63 -6.73 -3.13
N PRO A 287 -11.92 -5.66 -2.70
CA PRO A 287 -11.57 -4.53 -3.58
C PRO A 287 -10.78 -4.95 -4.83
N MET A 288 -9.79 -5.83 -4.69
CA MET A 288 -8.98 -6.35 -5.80
C MET A 288 -9.82 -7.27 -6.71
N VAL A 289 -10.64 -8.14 -6.11
CA VAL A 289 -11.54 -9.02 -6.87
C VAL A 289 -12.60 -8.23 -7.65
N LEU A 290 -13.06 -7.09 -7.12
CA LEU A 290 -13.93 -6.16 -7.85
C LEU A 290 -13.23 -5.52 -9.06
N GLU A 291 -11.93 -5.25 -8.96
CA GLU A 291 -11.14 -4.67 -10.04
C GLU A 291 -10.94 -5.68 -11.18
N VAL A 292 -10.46 -6.89 -10.86
CA VAL A 292 -10.35 -8.02 -11.79
C VAL A 292 -11.70 -8.32 -12.47
N ALA A 293 -12.81 -8.32 -11.72
CA ALA A 293 -14.14 -8.52 -12.30
C ALA A 293 -14.57 -7.39 -13.27
N ARG A 294 -14.18 -6.12 -13.04
CA ARG A 294 -14.38 -5.00 -13.98
C ARG A 294 -13.49 -5.10 -15.22
N ILE A 295 -12.30 -5.71 -15.10
CA ILE A 295 -11.42 -5.99 -16.23
C ILE A 295 -12.09 -7.06 -17.12
N TYR A 296 -12.46 -8.22 -16.55
CA TYR A 296 -13.14 -9.28 -17.32
C TYR A 296 -14.45 -8.80 -17.97
N LYS A 297 -15.28 -8.00 -17.30
CA LYS A 297 -16.48 -7.40 -17.91
C LYS A 297 -16.16 -6.54 -19.15
N ARG A 298 -15.04 -5.82 -19.17
CA ARG A 298 -14.59 -5.07 -20.36
C ARG A 298 -14.10 -6.03 -21.44
N ALA A 299 -13.30 -7.02 -21.08
CA ALA A 299 -12.82 -8.07 -21.97
C ALA A 299 -13.98 -8.78 -22.70
N THR A 300 -15.01 -9.23 -21.97
CA THR A 300 -16.24 -9.84 -22.51
C THR A 300 -16.82 -9.02 -23.66
N LYS A 301 -16.91 -7.69 -23.51
CA LYS A 301 -17.46 -6.80 -24.54
C LYS A 301 -16.46 -6.52 -25.67
N GLN A 302 -15.16 -6.45 -25.38
CA GLN A 302 -14.12 -6.07 -26.34
C GLN A 302 -13.73 -7.22 -27.27
N PHE A 303 -13.63 -8.45 -26.77
CA PHE A 303 -13.41 -9.62 -27.63
C PHE A 303 -14.53 -9.76 -28.68
N LEU A 304 -15.79 -9.55 -28.31
CA LEU A 304 -16.93 -9.54 -29.26
C LEU A 304 -16.85 -8.44 -30.34
N MET A 305 -16.09 -7.36 -30.11
CA MET A 305 -15.83 -6.34 -31.14
C MET A 305 -14.64 -6.71 -32.05
N GLY A 306 -13.85 -7.74 -31.71
CA GLY A 306 -12.64 -8.10 -32.45
C GLY A 306 -11.56 -7.02 -32.45
N VAL A 307 -11.46 -6.23 -31.37
CA VAL A 307 -10.40 -5.20 -31.25
C VAL A 307 -9.10 -5.80 -30.70
N PRO A 308 -7.92 -5.32 -31.13
CA PRO A 308 -6.64 -5.67 -30.53
C PRO A 308 -6.63 -5.49 -29.02
N VAL A 309 -6.16 -6.51 -28.30
CA VAL A 309 -5.92 -6.49 -26.84
C VAL A 309 -4.42 -6.30 -26.55
N GLY A 310 -4.05 -5.79 -25.38
CA GLY A 310 -2.63 -5.49 -25.07
C GLY A 310 -1.71 -6.70 -25.13
N ASP A 311 -2.23 -7.88 -24.78
CA ASP A 311 -1.56 -9.18 -24.93
C ASP A 311 -1.11 -9.47 -26.38
N GLY A 312 -1.83 -8.95 -27.38
CA GLY A 312 -1.51 -9.14 -28.80
C GLY A 312 -0.27 -8.39 -29.31
N ILE A 313 0.52 -7.75 -28.45
CA ILE A 313 1.73 -7.02 -28.87
C ILE A 313 2.79 -7.91 -29.55
N GLY A 314 2.94 -9.17 -29.12
CA GLY A 314 3.83 -10.12 -29.80
C GLY A 314 3.40 -10.42 -31.24
N PRO A 315 2.17 -10.88 -31.49
CA PRO A 315 1.62 -11.03 -32.84
C PRO A 315 1.69 -9.75 -33.68
N LEU A 316 1.42 -8.58 -33.09
CA LEU A 316 1.52 -7.30 -33.80
C LEU A 316 2.94 -7.01 -34.28
N VAL A 317 3.96 -7.29 -33.45
CA VAL A 317 5.38 -7.19 -33.84
C VAL A 317 5.70 -8.20 -34.95
N ALA A 318 5.24 -9.44 -34.84
CA ALA A 318 5.44 -10.47 -35.86
C ALA A 318 4.89 -10.07 -37.24
N VAL A 319 3.67 -9.52 -37.31
CA VAL A 319 3.06 -9.01 -38.55
C VAL A 319 3.88 -7.87 -39.15
N ASN A 320 4.35 -6.92 -38.33
CA ASN A 320 5.17 -5.80 -38.79
C ASN A 320 6.56 -6.24 -39.27
N LEU A 321 7.13 -7.29 -38.68
CA LEU A 321 8.40 -7.89 -39.12
C LEU A 321 8.26 -8.65 -40.45
N LEU A 322 7.14 -9.35 -40.66
CA LEU A 322 6.84 -10.11 -41.88
C LEU A 322 6.51 -9.24 -43.09
N LYS A 323 6.05 -8.00 -42.91
CA LYS A 323 5.80 -7.02 -43.99
C LYS A 323 4.89 -7.53 -45.13
N GLY A 324 3.94 -8.42 -44.81
CA GLY A 324 3.04 -9.03 -45.79
C GLY A 324 3.59 -10.26 -46.52
N ALA A 325 4.70 -10.85 -46.05
CA ALA A 325 5.12 -12.18 -46.49
C ALA A 325 4.03 -13.23 -46.24
N LYS A 326 3.95 -14.24 -47.12
CA LYS A 326 3.00 -15.36 -46.98
C LYS A 326 3.32 -16.16 -45.71
N MET A 327 2.29 -16.46 -44.93
CA MET A 327 2.37 -17.38 -43.79
C MET A 327 1.80 -18.77 -44.16
N GLU A 328 2.26 -19.79 -43.44
CA GLU A 328 1.82 -21.19 -43.56
C GLU A 328 1.59 -21.78 -42.17
N GLU A 329 0.54 -22.59 -42.04
CA GLU A 329 0.14 -23.23 -40.78
C GLU A 329 1.06 -24.42 -40.46
N ILE A 330 1.56 -24.46 -39.22
CA ILE A 330 2.60 -25.42 -38.79
C ILE A 330 2.19 -26.23 -37.55
N GLU A 331 1.33 -25.65 -36.71
CA GLU A 331 0.70 -26.31 -35.58
C GLU A 331 -0.72 -25.78 -35.42
N ASP A 332 -1.56 -26.51 -34.69
CA ASP A 332 -2.90 -26.08 -34.26
C ASP A 332 -2.95 -24.58 -33.90
N GLU A 333 -3.72 -23.82 -34.67
CA GLU A 333 -3.90 -22.35 -34.57
C GLU A 333 -2.60 -21.52 -34.57
N THR A 334 -1.55 -22.03 -35.20
CA THR A 334 -0.21 -21.41 -35.23
C THR A 334 0.39 -21.43 -36.63
N GLU A 335 0.86 -20.27 -37.07
CA GLU A 335 1.44 -20.08 -38.40
C GLU A 335 2.82 -19.43 -38.32
N TYR A 336 3.60 -19.62 -39.39
CA TYR A 336 4.91 -18.99 -39.54
C TYR A 336 5.07 -18.40 -40.95
N GLY A 337 5.90 -17.38 -41.07
CA GLY A 337 6.36 -16.84 -42.35
C GLY A 337 7.87 -16.64 -42.36
N GLU A 338 8.43 -16.40 -43.54
CA GLU A 338 9.87 -16.18 -43.73
C GLU A 338 10.15 -14.76 -44.25
N VAL A 339 11.13 -14.08 -43.65
CA VAL A 339 11.65 -12.79 -44.11
C VAL A 339 13.17 -12.76 -44.03
N GLN A 340 13.81 -12.05 -44.97
CA GLN A 340 15.26 -11.81 -44.94
C GLN A 340 15.56 -10.49 -44.22
N LEU A 341 16.38 -10.55 -43.18
CA LEU A 341 16.86 -9.38 -42.44
C LEU A 341 18.39 -9.36 -42.51
N GLU A 342 18.96 -8.39 -43.24
CA GLU A 342 20.41 -8.18 -43.32
C GLU A 342 21.23 -9.44 -43.61
N GLY A 343 20.80 -10.21 -44.62
CA GLY A 343 21.46 -11.46 -45.03
C GLY A 343 21.26 -12.65 -44.07
N ARG A 344 20.28 -12.58 -43.18
CA ARG A 344 19.88 -13.65 -42.25
C ARG A 344 18.44 -14.08 -42.51
N ARG A 345 18.18 -15.37 -42.35
CA ARG A 345 16.88 -16.00 -42.61
C ARG A 345 16.04 -15.99 -41.33
N ILE A 346 15.06 -15.10 -41.25
CA ILE A 346 14.21 -14.96 -40.07
C ILE A 346 12.91 -15.73 -40.30
N LEU A 347 12.66 -16.72 -39.43
CA LEU A 347 11.42 -17.48 -39.37
C LEU A 347 10.54 -16.87 -38.29
N VAL A 348 9.48 -16.18 -38.67
CA VAL A 348 8.61 -15.45 -37.75
C VAL A 348 7.38 -16.31 -37.45
N VAL A 349 7.10 -16.58 -36.18
CA VAL A 349 5.97 -17.41 -35.71
C VAL A 349 4.94 -16.52 -35.00
N LYS A 350 3.64 -16.79 -35.18
CA LYS A 350 2.56 -16.25 -34.34
C LYS A 350 1.34 -17.19 -34.31
N ALA A 351 0.40 -16.89 -33.42
CA ALA A 351 -0.93 -17.48 -33.50
C ALA A 351 -1.69 -17.01 -34.76
N LYS A 352 -2.74 -17.75 -35.13
CA LYS A 352 -3.54 -17.51 -36.34
C LYS A 352 -4.53 -16.35 -36.14
N GLY A 353 -4.52 -15.35 -37.03
CA GLY A 353 -5.36 -14.16 -36.91
C GLY A 353 -6.61 -14.17 -37.80
N PRO A 354 -7.56 -13.22 -37.61
CA PRO A 354 -7.61 -12.16 -36.58
C PRO A 354 -8.58 -12.47 -35.43
N GLY A 355 -8.80 -13.75 -35.13
CA GLY A 355 -9.61 -14.19 -33.99
C GLY A 355 -8.81 -14.31 -32.69
N ALA A 356 -9.53 -14.36 -31.57
CA ALA A 356 -8.94 -14.47 -30.24
C ALA A 356 -8.41 -15.89 -29.95
N THR A 357 -7.27 -16.26 -30.54
CA THR A 357 -6.51 -17.46 -30.17
C THR A 357 -5.08 -17.11 -29.73
N VAL A 358 -4.41 -18.06 -29.08
CA VAL A 358 -3.00 -18.00 -28.64
C VAL A 358 -2.14 -19.09 -29.28
N GLY A 359 -2.75 -20.02 -30.04
CA GLY A 359 -2.07 -21.13 -30.70
C GLY A 359 -1.31 -22.07 -29.77
N LYS A 360 -0.27 -22.70 -30.31
CA LYS A 360 0.73 -23.57 -29.66
C LYS A 360 2.13 -23.19 -30.16
N PRO A 361 2.60 -21.97 -29.81
CA PRO A 361 3.84 -21.44 -30.33
C PRO A 361 5.07 -22.25 -29.93
N GLY A 362 5.06 -22.94 -28.78
CA GLY A 362 6.19 -23.76 -28.34
C GLY A 362 6.39 -24.99 -29.20
N LYS A 363 5.29 -25.70 -29.51
CA LYS A 363 5.29 -26.83 -30.45
C LYS A 363 5.63 -26.38 -31.88
N ALA A 364 5.17 -25.22 -32.32
CA ALA A 364 5.54 -24.63 -33.61
C ALA A 364 7.04 -24.29 -33.71
N ILE A 365 7.62 -23.67 -32.67
CA ILE A 365 9.07 -23.39 -32.59
C ILE A 365 9.86 -24.70 -32.64
N ALA A 366 9.43 -25.72 -31.89
CA ALA A 366 10.10 -27.03 -31.89
C ALA A 366 10.09 -27.68 -33.28
N LYS A 367 8.95 -27.68 -33.97
CA LYS A 367 8.84 -28.12 -35.37
C LYS A 367 9.78 -27.36 -36.30
N LEU A 368 9.87 -26.03 -36.21
CA LEU A 368 10.79 -25.23 -37.05
C LEU A 368 12.26 -25.57 -36.80
N VAL A 369 12.68 -25.74 -35.54
CA VAL A 369 14.06 -26.12 -35.22
C VAL A 369 14.40 -27.48 -35.83
N GLU A 370 13.50 -28.46 -35.67
CA GLU A 370 13.68 -29.82 -36.17
C GLU A 370 13.65 -29.87 -37.72
N MET A 371 12.73 -29.15 -38.36
CA MET A 371 12.65 -29.01 -39.84
C MET A 371 13.91 -28.39 -40.45
N ASN A 372 14.60 -27.49 -39.75
CA ASN A 372 15.86 -26.90 -40.22
C ASN A 372 17.10 -27.74 -39.83
N GLY A 373 16.90 -28.89 -39.19
CA GLY A 373 17.95 -29.83 -38.76
C GLY A 373 18.76 -29.33 -37.57
N GLY A 374 18.13 -28.59 -36.65
CA GLY A 374 18.79 -27.97 -35.49
C GLY A 374 19.62 -26.72 -35.81
N ARG A 375 19.71 -26.31 -37.08
CA ARG A 375 20.57 -25.20 -37.55
C ARG A 375 19.93 -23.82 -37.36
N VAL A 376 19.36 -23.58 -36.19
CA VAL A 376 18.83 -22.29 -35.76
C VAL A 376 19.84 -21.67 -34.78
N ALA A 377 20.37 -20.49 -35.10
CA ALA A 377 21.41 -19.84 -34.31
C ALA A 377 20.89 -19.18 -33.03
N ARG A 378 19.60 -18.82 -33.00
CA ARG A 378 18.93 -18.13 -31.89
C ARG A 378 17.41 -18.25 -32.01
N ILE A 379 16.72 -18.32 -30.87
CA ILE A 379 15.27 -18.18 -30.77
C ILE A 379 14.99 -16.95 -29.91
N ILE A 380 14.13 -16.05 -30.40
CA ILE A 380 13.76 -14.81 -29.71
C ILE A 380 12.24 -14.78 -29.49
N THR A 381 11.81 -14.73 -28.24
CA THR A 381 10.39 -14.61 -27.87
C THR A 381 10.03 -13.14 -27.65
N VAL A 382 8.95 -12.68 -28.28
CA VAL A 382 8.36 -11.35 -28.08
C VAL A 382 7.02 -11.54 -27.39
N ASP A 383 6.88 -11.05 -26.17
CA ASP A 383 5.73 -11.34 -25.31
C ASP A 383 5.29 -10.11 -24.50
N ALA A 384 4.08 -10.17 -23.97
CA ALA A 384 3.50 -9.12 -23.15
C ALA A 384 3.67 -9.44 -21.66
N ALA A 385 4.35 -8.58 -20.90
CA ALA A 385 4.70 -8.87 -19.50
C ALA A 385 4.03 -7.94 -18.50
N LEU A 386 3.66 -8.48 -17.34
CA LEU A 386 3.14 -7.69 -16.22
C LEU A 386 4.21 -6.70 -15.71
N LYS A 387 3.88 -5.41 -15.79
CA LYS A 387 4.69 -4.31 -15.26
C LYS A 387 4.60 -4.27 -13.73
N LEU A 388 5.66 -3.83 -13.07
CA LEU A 388 5.59 -3.50 -11.65
C LEU A 388 4.91 -2.15 -11.42
N GLU A 389 4.48 -1.89 -10.18
CA GLU A 389 3.98 -0.57 -9.82
C GLU A 389 5.09 0.48 -9.82
N GLY A 390 4.79 1.65 -10.38
CA GLY A 390 5.77 2.67 -10.75
C GLY A 390 6.38 2.51 -12.16
N GLU A 391 6.26 1.35 -12.81
CA GLU A 391 6.72 1.18 -14.20
C GLU A 391 5.70 1.72 -15.22
N LYS A 392 6.22 2.20 -16.36
CA LYS A 392 5.43 2.78 -17.45
C LYS A 392 4.98 1.68 -18.42
N THR A 393 3.69 1.68 -18.77
CA THR A 393 3.13 0.88 -19.85
C THR A 393 3.82 1.19 -21.19
N GLY A 394 4.12 0.16 -21.98
CA GLY A 394 4.86 0.28 -23.25
C GLY A 394 6.39 0.29 -23.09
N THR A 395 6.91 0.09 -21.88
CA THR A 395 8.37 -0.02 -21.69
C THR A 395 8.86 -1.37 -22.20
N VAL A 396 9.79 -1.37 -23.15
CA VAL A 396 10.47 -2.57 -23.67
C VAL A 396 11.60 -2.98 -22.72
N ALA A 397 11.80 -4.28 -22.50
CA ALA A 397 12.98 -4.81 -21.80
C ALA A 397 13.47 -6.11 -22.45
N GLU A 398 14.79 -6.33 -22.44
CA GLU A 398 15.44 -7.54 -22.93
C GLU A 398 15.74 -8.52 -21.79
N GLY A 399 15.73 -9.83 -22.09
CA GLY A 399 16.02 -10.91 -21.16
C GLY A 399 16.49 -12.20 -21.84
N VAL A 400 16.61 -13.27 -21.06
CA VAL A 400 17.08 -14.60 -21.49
C VAL A 400 16.07 -15.67 -21.04
N GLY A 401 15.84 -16.68 -21.88
CA GLY A 401 14.82 -17.71 -21.67
C GLY A 401 13.53 -17.45 -22.47
N ALA A 402 12.55 -18.35 -22.35
CA ALA A 402 11.27 -18.21 -23.04
C ALA A 402 10.31 -17.31 -22.26
N ALA A 403 9.91 -16.18 -22.84
CA ALA A 403 8.79 -15.37 -22.38
C ALA A 403 7.51 -15.87 -23.07
N ILE A 404 6.58 -16.37 -22.26
CA ILE A 404 5.26 -16.85 -22.69
C ILE A 404 4.32 -16.96 -21.48
N GLY A 405 3.09 -16.45 -21.63
CA GLY A 405 1.98 -16.58 -20.66
C GLY A 405 1.31 -17.96 -20.63
N ASP A 406 2.08 -19.05 -20.56
CA ASP A 406 1.60 -20.44 -20.66
C ASP A 406 1.60 -21.17 -19.29
N PRO A 407 0.59 -22.02 -18.99
CA PRO A 407 0.58 -22.89 -17.80
C PRO A 407 1.73 -23.89 -17.64
N GLY A 408 2.62 -24.04 -18.62
CA GLY A 408 3.84 -24.85 -18.54
C GLY A 408 4.21 -25.67 -19.80
N PRO A 409 3.27 -26.31 -20.52
CA PRO A 409 3.62 -27.23 -21.62
C PRO A 409 4.26 -26.57 -22.85
N GLU A 410 3.77 -25.41 -23.30
CA GLU A 410 4.34 -24.71 -24.46
C GLU A 410 5.67 -24.05 -24.10
N LYS A 411 5.80 -23.51 -22.89
CA LYS A 411 7.08 -23.01 -22.38
C LYS A 411 8.13 -24.13 -22.33
N TYR A 412 7.76 -25.28 -21.79
CA TYR A 412 8.62 -26.45 -21.74
C TYR A 412 9.05 -26.91 -23.15
N ALA A 413 8.15 -26.89 -24.15
CA ALA A 413 8.50 -27.25 -25.52
C ALA A 413 9.61 -26.36 -26.12
N ILE A 414 9.62 -25.06 -25.80
CA ILE A 414 10.68 -24.11 -26.20
C ILE A 414 11.99 -24.42 -25.46
N GLU A 415 11.93 -24.59 -24.14
CA GLU A 415 13.11 -24.81 -23.29
C GLU A 415 13.77 -26.18 -23.57
N ASP A 416 12.98 -27.23 -23.81
CA ASP A 416 13.45 -28.56 -24.22
C ASP A 416 14.16 -28.52 -25.58
N VAL A 417 13.52 -27.98 -26.63
CA VAL A 417 14.12 -27.99 -27.97
C VAL A 417 15.37 -27.11 -28.03
N ALA A 418 15.35 -25.96 -27.36
CA ALA A 418 16.52 -25.09 -27.25
C ALA A 418 17.66 -25.77 -26.49
N THR A 419 17.37 -26.50 -25.41
CA THR A 419 18.39 -27.27 -24.67
C THR A 419 18.94 -28.44 -25.49
N ARG A 420 18.09 -29.20 -26.18
CA ARG A 420 18.49 -30.34 -27.04
C ARG A 420 19.45 -29.91 -28.14
N PHE A 421 19.19 -28.79 -28.81
CA PHE A 421 20.02 -28.27 -29.91
C PHE A 421 21.05 -27.20 -29.47
N ARG A 422 21.11 -26.85 -28.18
CA ARG A 422 21.99 -25.82 -27.59
C ARG A 422 21.80 -24.42 -28.17
N ILE A 423 20.55 -24.08 -28.49
CA ILE A 423 20.17 -22.79 -29.09
C ILE A 423 19.95 -21.75 -27.98
N PRO A 424 20.56 -20.55 -28.05
CA PRO A 424 20.25 -19.46 -27.14
C PRO A 424 18.78 -19.01 -27.21
N LEU A 425 18.19 -18.78 -26.05
CA LEU A 425 16.86 -18.18 -25.87
C LEU A 425 17.00 -16.72 -25.41
N ASP A 426 16.50 -15.78 -26.20
CA ASP A 426 16.36 -14.37 -25.82
C ASP A 426 14.87 -14.01 -25.69
N ALA A 427 14.58 -13.05 -24.82
CA ALA A 427 13.22 -12.50 -24.64
C ALA A 427 13.24 -10.98 -24.86
N VAL A 428 12.20 -10.47 -25.52
CA VAL A 428 11.89 -9.03 -25.59
C VAL A 428 10.47 -8.85 -25.09
N ILE A 429 10.32 -8.24 -23.92
CA ILE A 429 9.02 -8.07 -23.26
C ILE A 429 8.52 -6.64 -23.34
N VAL A 430 7.22 -6.46 -23.57
CA VAL A 430 6.56 -5.15 -23.48
C VAL A 430 5.74 -5.10 -22.20
N LYS A 431 6.06 -4.13 -21.33
CA LYS A 431 5.47 -4.01 -19.99
C LYS A 431 4.09 -3.37 -20.02
N GLN A 432 3.11 -4.02 -19.41
CA GLN A 432 1.71 -3.57 -19.29
C GLN A 432 1.06 -4.07 -17.99
N SER A 433 -0.07 -3.50 -17.55
CA SER A 433 -0.84 -4.03 -16.42
C SER A 433 -1.74 -5.21 -16.83
N GLU A 434 -2.27 -5.95 -15.84
CA GLU A 434 -3.27 -7.01 -16.04
C GLU A 434 -4.53 -6.47 -16.75
N GLU A 435 -4.95 -5.24 -16.42
CA GLU A 435 -6.01 -4.55 -17.17
C GLU A 435 -5.67 -4.41 -18.64
N GLU A 436 -4.45 -3.93 -18.93
CA GLU A 436 -4.02 -3.60 -20.28
C GLU A 436 -3.86 -4.84 -21.16
N ALA A 437 -3.45 -5.97 -20.57
CA ALA A 437 -3.29 -7.24 -21.27
C ALA A 437 -4.60 -7.76 -21.88
N ILE A 438 -5.65 -7.90 -21.06
CA ILE A 438 -6.92 -8.52 -21.49
C ILE A 438 -8.01 -7.51 -21.87
N THR A 439 -7.66 -6.24 -22.05
CA THR A 439 -8.56 -5.21 -22.62
C THR A 439 -7.93 -4.55 -23.85
N ALA A 440 -8.73 -3.73 -24.55
CA ALA A 440 -8.30 -3.10 -25.81
C ALA A 440 -6.95 -2.37 -25.69
N MET A 441 -6.02 -2.70 -26.59
CA MET A 441 -4.62 -2.28 -26.59
C MET A 441 -4.50 -0.76 -26.50
N LYS A 442 -3.84 -0.26 -25.43
CA LYS A 442 -3.55 1.17 -25.28
C LYS A 442 -2.55 1.62 -26.33
N LYS A 443 -2.68 2.87 -26.80
CA LYS A 443 -1.78 3.46 -27.81
C LYS A 443 -0.30 3.36 -27.42
N SER A 444 0.03 3.49 -26.13
CA SER A 444 1.40 3.33 -25.62
C SER A 444 2.01 1.94 -25.82
N ILE A 445 1.19 0.90 -26.01
CA ILE A 445 1.64 -0.46 -26.33
C ILE A 445 1.86 -0.57 -27.85
N ALA A 446 0.91 -0.13 -28.66
CA ALA A 446 1.04 -0.10 -30.12
C ALA A 446 2.22 0.79 -30.60
N ASP A 447 2.41 1.97 -29.98
CA ASP A 447 3.53 2.88 -30.25
C ASP A 447 4.90 2.28 -29.86
N SER A 448 4.95 1.18 -29.11
CA SER A 448 6.21 0.49 -28.75
C SER A 448 6.74 -0.46 -29.83
N VAL A 449 5.90 -0.86 -30.81
CA VAL A 449 6.27 -1.82 -31.88
C VAL A 449 7.58 -1.45 -32.60
N PRO A 450 7.86 -0.19 -32.98
CA PRO A 450 9.13 0.17 -33.62
C PRO A 450 10.35 -0.04 -32.70
N VAL A 451 10.20 0.20 -31.40
CA VAL A 451 11.26 0.02 -30.39
C VAL A 451 11.55 -1.46 -30.16
N VAL A 452 10.52 -2.31 -30.18
CA VAL A 452 10.70 -3.77 -30.17
C VAL A 452 11.44 -4.25 -31.42
N ILE A 453 11.08 -3.74 -32.61
CA ILE A 453 11.74 -4.09 -33.87
C ILE A 453 13.21 -3.61 -33.89
N GLU A 454 13.52 -2.45 -33.31
CA GLU A 454 14.89 -1.96 -33.13
C GLU A 454 15.71 -2.90 -32.21
N SER A 455 15.15 -3.28 -31.05
CA SER A 455 15.76 -4.25 -30.13
C SER A 455 15.98 -5.62 -30.79
N LEU A 456 14.98 -6.16 -31.50
CA LEU A 456 15.10 -7.40 -32.27
C LEU A 456 16.22 -7.32 -33.32
N THR A 457 16.27 -6.23 -34.09
CA THR A 457 17.30 -6.02 -35.12
C THR A 457 18.68 -5.99 -34.49
N LYS A 458 18.85 -5.30 -33.36
CA LYS A 458 20.10 -5.24 -32.60
C LYS A 458 20.51 -6.62 -32.05
N ILE A 459 19.60 -7.37 -31.43
CA ILE A 459 19.86 -8.74 -30.93
C ILE A 459 20.33 -9.64 -32.07
N ILE A 460 19.70 -9.56 -33.25
CA ILE A 460 20.07 -10.33 -34.44
C ILE A 460 21.44 -9.91 -34.96
N GLN A 461 21.71 -8.60 -35.08
CA GLN A 461 22.99 -8.05 -35.52
C GLN A 461 24.17 -8.44 -34.61
N GLU A 462 24.03 -8.23 -33.30
CA GLU A 462 25.11 -8.41 -32.31
C GLU A 462 25.38 -9.89 -31.99
N ARG A 463 24.36 -10.76 -32.12
CA ARG A 463 24.38 -12.11 -31.54
C ARG A 463 24.19 -13.26 -32.54
N THR A 464 24.25 -12.98 -33.86
CA THR A 464 24.21 -13.97 -34.97
C THR A 464 25.01 -13.50 -36.20
N ASN A 465 25.41 -14.43 -37.07
CA ASN A 465 26.25 -14.20 -38.26
C ASN A 465 25.43 -14.07 -39.55
N LEU A 466 26.06 -13.62 -40.64
CA LEU A 466 25.44 -13.65 -41.97
C LEU A 466 25.17 -15.10 -42.42
N GLY A 467 23.98 -15.35 -42.97
CA GLY A 467 23.52 -16.69 -43.36
C GLY A 467 22.87 -17.51 -42.24
N ASP A 468 22.92 -17.05 -40.99
CA ASP A 468 22.26 -17.74 -39.87
C ASP A 468 20.72 -17.74 -40.01
N ILE A 469 20.10 -18.79 -39.47
CA ILE A 469 18.64 -18.90 -39.32
C ILE A 469 18.26 -18.48 -37.90
N VAL A 470 17.29 -17.58 -37.75
CA VAL A 470 16.78 -17.11 -36.46
C VAL A 470 15.27 -17.36 -36.40
N VAL A 471 14.77 -17.84 -35.28
CA VAL A 471 13.32 -17.93 -35.02
C VAL A 471 12.91 -16.73 -34.17
N VAL A 472 11.89 -15.99 -34.59
CA VAL A 472 11.29 -14.88 -33.82
C VAL A 472 9.81 -15.20 -33.59
N ALA A 473 9.40 -15.38 -32.34
CA ALA A 473 8.03 -15.76 -32.02
C ALA A 473 7.27 -14.59 -31.38
N GLY A 474 6.21 -14.13 -32.05
CA GLY A 474 5.24 -13.20 -31.50
C GLY A 474 4.21 -13.95 -30.66
N ILE A 475 4.37 -13.88 -29.33
CA ILE A 475 3.56 -14.56 -28.34
C ILE A 475 2.43 -13.64 -27.85
N GLY A 476 1.24 -14.21 -27.65
CA GLY A 476 0.05 -13.49 -27.20
C GLY A 476 -1.16 -13.66 -28.13
N ASN A 477 -2.28 -13.04 -27.74
CA ASN A 477 -3.59 -13.22 -28.36
C ASN A 477 -3.78 -12.45 -29.68
N THR A 478 -4.32 -13.10 -30.72
CA THR A 478 -4.50 -12.52 -32.07
C THR A 478 -5.83 -11.82 -32.35
N ALA A 479 -6.66 -11.54 -31.33
CA ALA A 479 -7.89 -10.78 -31.53
C ALA A 479 -7.63 -9.46 -32.27
N GLY A 480 -8.25 -9.26 -33.44
CA GLY A 480 -8.10 -8.06 -34.25
C GLY A 480 -6.75 -7.87 -34.96
N ILE A 481 -5.85 -8.86 -34.93
CA ILE A 481 -4.51 -8.80 -35.54
C ILE A 481 -4.40 -9.92 -36.58
N PRO A 482 -4.21 -9.61 -37.88
CA PRO A 482 -4.19 -10.61 -38.96
C PRO A 482 -3.05 -11.62 -38.80
#